data_AF-A0A3B8I3I2-F1
#
_entry.id   AF-A0A3B8I3I2-F1
#
_cell.length_a   1.000
_cell.length_b   1.000
_cell.length_c   1.000
_cell.angle_alpha   90.00
_cell.angle_beta   90.00
_cell.angle_gamma   90.00
#
_symmetry.space_group_name_H-M   'P 1'
#
loop_
_entity.id
_entity.type
_entity.pdbx_description
1 polymer ?
#
loop_
_entity_poly.entity_id
_entity_poly.type
_entity_poly.pdbx_seq_one_letter_code
_entity_poly.pdbx_strand_id
1 'polypeptide(L)'
;MEKSQVDEVLAVLGTGAKPWNYYQDQFIMHHLARLVKEEPMTVKRFKQSRYSGWLRKQILQEFLAKQLQGLITTESILMSPQVPQLFLTYSLGKWGGMGVLNRSHFQTTRVGFNLVLQVNLCKGLVNTFKRYVSKKAEMPKFWGHPVSDVHATLGWVRLDFDLGTDSILIEEIQSDLVRQLPKMMQRMKPRNPKGDETVSNGIRKFLRREFEPYNRMWSEALLACALQFIDQELGFRQVYMHTWESGCVLKGISQRHGPPRSLYTQLPKKFGFVKQDKPPVHLYNHHQLLNRREELQISEAKWWKLEW
;
A
#
# COMPACT_ATOMS: atom_id res chain seq x y z
N MET A 1 -2.25 13.06 12.55
CA MET A 1 -3.26 12.79 13.60
C MET A 1 -2.70 13.08 14.99
N GLU A 2 -3.57 13.31 15.96
CA GLU A 2 -3.20 13.31 17.38
C GLU A 2 -2.80 11.90 17.84
N LYS A 3 -1.90 11.81 18.82
CA LYS A 3 -1.40 10.52 19.32
C LYS A 3 -2.52 9.67 19.92
N SER A 4 -3.43 10.30 20.67
CA SER A 4 -4.56 9.63 21.33
C SER A 4 -5.46 8.91 20.33
N GLN A 5 -5.77 9.55 19.21
CA GLN A 5 -6.60 8.97 18.15
C GLN A 5 -5.96 7.71 17.54
N VAL A 6 -4.65 7.72 17.30
CA VAL A 6 -3.95 6.52 16.80
C VAL A 6 -3.94 5.41 17.84
N ASP A 7 -3.67 5.76 19.10
CA ASP A 7 -3.60 4.79 20.19
C ASP A 7 -4.98 4.14 20.44
N GLU A 8 -6.08 4.90 20.30
CA GLU A 8 -7.46 4.38 20.38
C GLU A 8 -7.73 3.36 19.27
N VAL A 9 -7.43 3.70 18.01
CA VAL A 9 -7.63 2.77 16.88
C VAL A 9 -6.80 1.49 17.06
N LEU A 10 -5.56 1.61 17.52
CA LEU A 10 -4.70 0.44 17.79
C LEU A 10 -5.25 -0.42 18.94
N ALA A 11 -5.83 0.20 19.97
CA ALA A 11 -6.43 -0.52 21.09
C ALA A 11 -7.68 -1.29 20.66
N VAL A 12 -8.52 -0.71 19.80
CA VAL A 12 -9.76 -1.34 19.31
C VAL A 12 -9.49 -2.45 18.29
N LEU A 13 -8.66 -2.18 17.28
CA LEU A 13 -8.44 -3.12 16.18
C LEU A 13 -7.35 -4.17 16.47
N GLY A 14 -6.53 -3.92 17.49
CA GLY A 14 -5.38 -4.74 17.86
C GLY A 14 -4.18 -4.58 16.93
N THR A 15 -3.01 -5.00 17.42
CA THR A 15 -1.73 -4.92 16.67
C THR A 15 -1.26 -6.27 16.14
N GLY A 16 -1.98 -7.35 16.45
CA GLY A 16 -1.66 -8.70 16.01
C GLY A 16 -1.75 -8.86 14.49
N ALA A 17 -0.92 -9.73 13.92
CA ALA A 17 -0.95 -10.02 12.49
C ALA A 17 -2.24 -10.77 12.09
N LYS A 18 -3.01 -10.17 11.19
CA LYS A 18 -4.21 -10.75 10.57
C LYS A 18 -3.84 -11.38 9.22
N PRO A 19 -4.29 -12.61 8.90
CA PRO A 19 -4.07 -13.22 7.59
C PRO A 19 -4.66 -12.38 6.47
N TRP A 20 -3.90 -12.23 5.38
CA TRP A 20 -4.39 -11.56 4.19
C TRP A 20 -3.67 -12.11 2.97
N ASN A 21 -4.42 -12.64 2.02
CA ASN A 21 -3.86 -13.25 0.83
C ASN A 21 -4.12 -12.35 -0.37
N TYR A 22 -3.18 -12.37 -1.32
CA TYR A 22 -3.27 -11.54 -2.51
C TYR A 22 -3.11 -12.34 -3.80
N TYR A 23 -3.89 -12.01 -4.81
CA TYR A 23 -3.67 -12.42 -6.18
C TYR A 23 -3.77 -11.23 -7.12
N GLN A 24 -3.15 -11.33 -8.30
CA GLN A 24 -3.05 -10.21 -9.22
C GLN A 24 -4.42 -9.66 -9.60
N ASP A 25 -4.53 -8.33 -9.56
CA ASP A 25 -5.72 -7.55 -9.84
C ASP A 25 -6.93 -7.88 -8.90
N GLN A 26 -6.73 -8.52 -7.74
CA GLN A 26 -7.79 -8.78 -6.73
C GLN A 26 -8.56 -7.52 -6.32
N PHE A 27 -7.88 -6.37 -6.28
CA PHE A 27 -8.53 -5.09 -5.94
C PHE A 27 -9.72 -4.76 -6.84
N ILE A 28 -9.73 -5.23 -8.11
CA ILE A 28 -10.85 -5.01 -9.05
C ILE A 28 -12.11 -5.70 -8.53
N MET A 29 -11.98 -6.94 -8.07
CA MET A 29 -13.11 -7.70 -7.55
C MET A 29 -13.63 -7.08 -6.25
N HIS A 30 -12.73 -6.61 -5.39
CA HIS A 30 -13.10 -5.87 -4.18
C HIS A 30 -13.86 -4.58 -4.52
N HIS A 31 -13.37 -3.77 -5.47
CA HIS A 31 -14.08 -2.56 -5.91
C HIS A 31 -15.43 -2.86 -6.55
N LEU A 32 -15.49 -3.92 -7.37
CA LEU A 32 -16.72 -4.32 -8.02
C LEU A 32 -17.77 -4.74 -6.99
N ALA A 33 -17.39 -5.51 -5.96
CA ALA A 33 -18.27 -5.94 -4.89
C ALA A 33 -18.90 -4.75 -4.15
N ARG A 34 -18.13 -3.66 -4.01
CA ARG A 34 -18.64 -2.42 -3.43
C ARG A 34 -19.62 -1.69 -4.33
N LEU A 35 -19.31 -1.57 -5.63
CA LEU A 35 -20.17 -0.90 -6.59
C LEU A 35 -21.53 -1.56 -6.74
N VAL A 36 -21.64 -2.85 -6.41
CA VAL A 36 -22.87 -3.63 -6.48
C VAL A 36 -23.42 -4.02 -5.11
N LYS A 37 -22.88 -3.44 -4.03
CA LYS A 37 -23.23 -3.80 -2.65
C LYS A 37 -24.71 -3.59 -2.37
N GLU A 38 -25.23 -2.43 -2.76
CA GLU A 38 -26.63 -2.05 -2.54
C GLU A 38 -27.54 -2.53 -3.68
N GLU A 39 -27.07 -2.44 -4.93
CA GLU A 39 -27.86 -2.80 -6.11
C GLU A 39 -27.03 -3.51 -7.17
N PRO A 40 -27.56 -4.57 -7.82
CA PRO A 40 -26.93 -5.19 -8.98
C PRO A 40 -26.60 -4.21 -10.09
N MET A 41 -25.48 -4.44 -10.78
CA MET A 41 -25.05 -3.62 -11.92
C MET A 41 -25.06 -4.42 -13.21
N THR A 42 -25.64 -3.88 -14.27
CA THR A 42 -25.54 -4.53 -15.60
C THR A 42 -24.12 -4.39 -16.15
N VAL A 43 -23.67 -5.38 -16.92
CA VAL A 43 -22.39 -5.32 -17.65
C VAL A 43 -22.34 -4.10 -18.57
N LYS A 44 -23.48 -3.71 -19.18
CA LYS A 44 -23.59 -2.51 -20.01
C LYS A 44 -23.28 -1.24 -19.19
N ARG A 45 -23.89 -1.08 -18.01
CA ARG A 45 -23.62 0.05 -17.10
C ARG A 45 -22.16 0.07 -16.65
N PHE A 46 -21.60 -1.10 -16.30
CA PHE A 46 -20.18 -1.20 -15.94
C PHE A 46 -19.25 -0.74 -17.09
N LYS A 47 -19.52 -1.16 -18.34
CA LYS A 47 -18.76 -0.77 -19.52
C LYS A 47 -18.76 0.74 -19.80
N GLN A 48 -19.81 1.44 -19.37
CA GLN A 48 -19.95 2.89 -19.50
C GLN A 48 -19.40 3.67 -18.29
N SER A 49 -19.00 2.97 -17.22
CA SER A 49 -18.46 3.59 -16.02
C SER A 49 -17.03 4.07 -16.21
N ARG A 50 -16.53 4.85 -15.23
CA ARG A 50 -15.12 5.25 -15.14
C ARG A 50 -14.13 4.07 -15.01
N TYR A 51 -14.63 2.88 -14.71
CA TYR A 51 -13.84 1.66 -14.52
C TYR A 51 -13.75 0.80 -15.80
N SER A 52 -14.25 1.28 -16.93
CA SER A 52 -14.20 0.58 -18.22
C SER A 52 -12.78 0.18 -18.64
N GLY A 53 -11.75 0.90 -18.19
CA GLY A 53 -10.35 0.53 -18.40
C GLY A 53 -9.97 -0.86 -17.83
N TRP A 54 -10.69 -1.35 -16.83
CA TRP A 54 -10.48 -2.68 -16.25
C TRP A 54 -10.99 -3.82 -17.12
N LEU A 55 -11.80 -3.56 -18.15
CA LEU A 55 -12.30 -4.59 -19.08
C LEU A 55 -11.19 -5.31 -19.85
N ARG A 56 -9.98 -4.74 -19.88
CA ARG A 56 -8.79 -5.36 -20.49
C ARG A 56 -8.08 -6.34 -19.55
N LYS A 57 -8.54 -6.45 -18.30
CA LYS A 57 -7.94 -7.32 -17.29
C LYS A 57 -8.54 -8.71 -17.38
N GLN A 58 -7.66 -9.71 -17.48
CA GLN A 58 -8.04 -11.10 -17.65
C GLN A 58 -9.03 -11.57 -16.57
N ILE A 59 -8.78 -11.24 -15.30
CA ILE A 59 -9.67 -11.60 -14.19
C ILE A 59 -11.11 -11.09 -14.42
N LEU A 60 -11.25 -9.87 -14.91
CA LEU A 60 -12.57 -9.28 -15.13
C LEU A 60 -13.21 -9.87 -16.38
N GLN A 61 -12.45 -10.14 -17.43
CA GLN A 61 -12.97 -10.80 -18.64
C GLN A 61 -13.50 -12.20 -18.32
N GLU A 62 -12.74 -13.00 -17.57
CA GLU A 62 -13.12 -14.34 -17.13
C GLU A 62 -14.33 -14.30 -16.20
N PHE A 63 -14.40 -13.32 -15.30
CA PHE A 63 -15.55 -13.11 -14.42
C PHE A 63 -16.80 -12.74 -15.22
N LEU A 64 -16.70 -11.75 -16.11
CA LEU A 64 -17.82 -11.23 -16.90
C LEU A 64 -18.37 -12.27 -17.89
N ALA A 65 -17.52 -13.13 -18.44
CA ALA A 65 -17.93 -14.21 -19.34
C ALA A 65 -18.84 -15.25 -18.66
N LYS A 66 -18.80 -15.35 -17.33
CA LYS A 66 -19.61 -16.28 -16.52
C LYS A 66 -20.91 -15.67 -16.00
N GLN A 67 -21.16 -14.38 -16.22
CA GLN A 67 -22.34 -13.71 -15.68
C GLN A 67 -23.58 -14.05 -16.50
N LEU A 68 -24.43 -14.90 -15.96
CA LEU A 68 -25.74 -15.20 -16.52
C LEU A 68 -26.58 -13.91 -16.58
N GLN A 69 -27.26 -13.67 -17.70
CA GLN A 69 -28.13 -12.50 -17.93
C GLN A 69 -27.41 -11.13 -17.93
N GLY A 70 -26.07 -11.09 -17.89
CA GLY A 70 -25.30 -9.85 -17.95
C GLY A 70 -25.48 -8.94 -16.73
N LEU A 71 -25.78 -9.52 -15.56
CA LEU A 71 -25.84 -8.84 -14.27
C LEU A 71 -24.63 -9.18 -13.42
N ILE A 72 -24.11 -8.18 -12.71
CA ILE A 72 -23.03 -8.29 -11.74
C ILE A 72 -23.66 -8.12 -10.36
N THR A 73 -23.48 -9.11 -9.48
CA THR A 73 -24.02 -9.12 -8.12
C THR A 73 -22.91 -9.39 -7.12
N THR A 74 -23.14 -9.04 -5.85
CA THR A 74 -22.22 -9.39 -4.76
C THR A 74 -22.02 -10.91 -4.67
N GLU A 75 -23.10 -11.67 -4.79
CA GLU A 75 -23.10 -13.15 -4.80
C GLU A 75 -22.16 -13.69 -5.88
N SER A 76 -22.27 -13.21 -7.12
CA SER A 76 -21.48 -13.74 -8.23
C SER A 76 -19.99 -13.44 -8.06
N ILE A 77 -19.64 -12.32 -7.42
CA ILE A 77 -18.26 -11.95 -7.10
C ILE A 77 -17.69 -12.84 -6.00
N LEU A 78 -18.46 -13.12 -4.94
CA LEU A 78 -18.05 -14.01 -3.85
C LEU A 78 -17.82 -15.44 -4.34
N MET A 79 -18.62 -15.89 -5.30
CA MET A 79 -18.49 -17.22 -5.93
C MET A 79 -17.37 -17.29 -6.97
N SER A 80 -16.68 -16.17 -7.27
CA SER A 80 -15.56 -16.17 -8.21
C SER A 80 -14.34 -16.88 -7.62
N PRO A 81 -13.69 -17.82 -8.33
CA PRO A 81 -12.53 -18.52 -7.82
C PRO A 81 -11.39 -17.55 -7.44
N GLN A 82 -10.92 -17.65 -6.20
CA GLN A 82 -9.79 -16.88 -5.71
C GLN A 82 -8.62 -17.82 -5.46
N VAL A 83 -7.56 -17.70 -6.26
CA VAL A 83 -6.33 -18.48 -6.09
C VAL A 83 -5.20 -17.54 -5.66
N PRO A 84 -4.87 -17.48 -4.36
CA PRO A 84 -3.77 -16.66 -3.86
C PRO A 84 -2.44 -16.92 -4.55
N GLN A 85 -1.74 -15.85 -4.89
CA GLN A 85 -0.36 -15.89 -5.39
C GLN A 85 0.63 -15.45 -4.31
N LEU A 86 0.21 -14.55 -3.42
CA LEU A 86 0.97 -14.09 -2.26
C LEU A 86 0.23 -14.48 -1.00
N PHE A 87 0.96 -15.10 -0.07
CA PHE A 87 0.48 -15.38 1.28
C PHE A 87 1.07 -14.34 2.21
N LEU A 88 0.23 -13.44 2.71
CA LEU A 88 0.66 -12.31 3.50
C LEU A 88 -0.12 -12.27 4.82
N THR A 89 0.30 -11.36 5.67
CA THR A 89 -0.47 -10.90 6.82
C THR A 89 -0.39 -9.38 6.85
N TYR A 90 -1.29 -8.72 7.56
CA TYR A 90 -1.09 -7.31 7.91
C TYR A 90 -1.16 -7.12 9.42
N SER A 91 -0.41 -6.16 9.93
CA SER A 91 -0.44 -5.70 11.32
C SER A 91 -0.54 -4.18 11.38
N LEU A 92 -0.91 -3.65 12.53
CA LEU A 92 -1.01 -2.21 12.75
C LEU A 92 0.14 -1.70 13.62
N GLY A 93 0.58 -0.48 13.31
CA GLY A 93 1.58 0.25 14.07
C GLY A 93 1.36 1.76 13.98
N LYS A 94 2.35 2.52 14.42
CA LYS A 94 2.32 3.99 14.45
C LYS A 94 3.63 4.56 13.91
N TRP A 95 3.54 5.71 13.26
CA TRP A 95 4.70 6.48 12.79
C TRP A 95 4.48 7.97 13.02
N GLY A 96 5.55 8.72 13.28
CA GLY A 96 5.48 10.16 13.45
C GLY A 96 5.89 10.62 14.85
N GLY A 97 5.69 11.91 15.10
CA GLY A 97 6.10 12.55 16.34
C GLY A 97 5.61 13.99 16.43
N MET A 98 5.68 14.53 17.65
CA MET A 98 5.33 15.92 17.92
C MET A 98 6.52 16.84 17.65
N GLY A 99 6.24 18.09 17.26
CA GLY A 99 7.25 19.11 16.99
C GLY A 99 7.55 19.30 15.50
N VAL A 100 7.75 20.55 15.09
CA VAL A 100 7.93 20.94 13.67
C VAL A 100 9.23 20.39 13.09
N LEU A 101 10.31 20.36 13.88
CA LEU A 101 11.60 19.80 13.49
C LEU A 101 11.53 18.30 13.18
N ASN A 102 10.56 17.60 13.77
CA ASN A 102 10.33 16.18 13.54
C ASN A 102 9.57 15.89 12.25
N ARG A 103 8.86 16.87 11.67
CA ARG A 103 8.06 16.67 10.44
C ARG A 103 8.92 16.23 9.24
N SER A 104 10.06 16.89 9.03
CA SER A 104 10.97 16.54 7.91
C SER A 104 11.63 15.18 8.13
N HIS A 105 11.98 14.86 9.37
CA HIS A 105 12.53 13.57 9.76
C HIS A 105 11.53 12.43 9.51
N PHE A 106 10.27 12.61 9.95
CA PHE A 106 9.21 11.62 9.76
C PHE A 106 8.55 11.67 8.39
N GLN A 107 8.91 12.67 7.56
CA GLN A 107 8.36 12.89 6.22
C GLN A 107 6.83 12.88 6.23
N THR A 108 6.23 13.66 7.13
CA THR A 108 4.78 13.81 7.26
C THR A 108 4.30 15.15 6.67
N THR A 109 3.04 15.17 6.26
CA THR A 109 2.34 16.29 5.62
C THR A 109 2.02 17.35 6.67
N ARG A 110 1.63 16.90 7.86
CA ARG A 110 1.48 17.70 9.08
C ARG A 110 2.20 17.04 10.25
N VAL A 111 2.52 17.82 11.27
CA VAL A 111 3.04 17.31 12.55
C VAL A 111 2.02 16.36 13.18
N GLY A 112 2.52 15.33 13.88
CA GLY A 112 1.70 14.34 14.55
C GLY A 112 2.01 12.92 14.07
N PHE A 113 1.01 12.06 14.14
CA PHE A 113 1.15 10.62 13.93
C PHE A 113 0.31 10.11 12.75
N ASN A 114 0.76 9.03 12.14
CA ASN A 114 0.05 8.19 11.18
C ASN A 114 -0.26 6.83 11.81
N LEU A 115 -1.39 6.24 11.40
CA LEU A 115 -1.63 4.82 11.55
C LEU A 115 -0.82 4.12 10.45
N VAL A 116 -0.11 3.05 10.81
CA VAL A 116 0.71 2.30 9.86
C VAL A 116 0.07 0.94 9.64
N LEU A 117 -0.30 0.65 8.40
CA LEU A 117 -0.63 -0.69 7.97
C LEU A 117 0.64 -1.36 7.46
N GLN A 118 1.14 -2.36 8.19
CA GLN A 118 2.34 -3.11 7.85
C GLN A 118 1.93 -4.41 7.17
N VAL A 119 2.28 -4.60 5.91
CA VAL A 119 2.02 -5.86 5.20
C VAL A 119 3.24 -6.73 5.29
N ASN A 120 3.08 -7.90 5.88
CA ASN A 120 4.16 -8.78 6.29
C ASN A 120 4.15 -10.10 5.50
N LEU A 121 5.33 -10.64 5.29
CA LEU A 121 5.54 -11.94 4.68
C LEU A 121 5.05 -13.06 5.60
N CYS A 122 4.46 -14.11 5.03
CA CYS A 122 4.07 -15.28 5.82
C CYS A 122 5.29 -16.02 6.39
N LYS A 123 5.07 -16.76 7.49
CA LYS A 123 6.10 -17.61 8.12
C LYS A 123 6.71 -18.61 7.14
N GLY A 124 5.91 -19.13 6.19
CA GLY A 124 6.36 -20.06 5.16
C GLY A 124 7.51 -19.49 4.32
N LEU A 125 7.33 -18.28 3.77
CA LEU A 125 8.35 -17.64 2.94
C LEU A 125 9.60 -17.26 3.75
N VAL A 126 9.43 -16.79 5.00
CA VAL A 126 10.55 -16.50 5.90
C VAL A 126 11.36 -17.77 6.20
N ASN A 127 10.70 -18.89 6.45
CA ASN A 127 11.37 -20.18 6.64
C ASN A 127 12.06 -20.66 5.35
N THR A 128 11.46 -20.41 4.19
CA THR A 128 12.10 -20.68 2.89
C THR A 128 13.38 -19.87 2.73
N PHE A 129 13.37 -18.57 3.05
CA PHE A 129 14.58 -17.75 3.07
C PHE A 129 15.68 -18.37 3.95
N LYS A 130 15.35 -18.79 5.17
CA LYS A 130 16.31 -19.47 6.07
C LYS A 130 16.88 -20.75 5.47
N ARG A 131 16.07 -21.54 4.75
CA ARG A 131 16.58 -22.75 4.07
C ARG A 131 17.54 -22.44 2.94
N TYR A 132 17.29 -21.38 2.17
CA TYR A 132 18.20 -20.98 1.10
C TYR A 132 19.48 -20.32 1.62
N VAL A 133 19.41 -19.53 2.70
CA VAL A 133 20.51 -18.67 3.14
C VAL A 133 21.29 -19.27 4.31
N SER A 134 20.63 -19.47 5.45
CA SER A 134 21.10 -20.25 6.60
C SER A 134 19.99 -20.32 7.67
N LYS A 135 19.99 -21.35 8.52
CA LYS A 135 19.00 -21.51 9.60
C LYS A 135 18.95 -20.32 10.57
N LYS A 136 20.08 -19.60 10.74
CA LYS A 136 20.23 -18.42 11.60
C LYS A 136 19.97 -17.10 10.87
N ALA A 137 19.75 -17.12 9.56
CA ALA A 137 19.51 -15.90 8.80
C ALA A 137 18.17 -15.26 9.20
N GLU A 138 18.14 -13.94 9.22
CA GLU A 138 16.91 -13.16 9.39
C GLU A 138 16.61 -12.37 8.12
N MET A 139 15.32 -12.09 7.90
CA MET A 139 14.94 -11.18 6.82
C MET A 139 15.49 -9.78 7.12
N PRO A 140 16.10 -9.09 6.15
CA PRO A 140 16.64 -7.75 6.38
C PRO A 140 15.57 -6.79 6.88
N LYS A 141 15.91 -6.06 7.95
CA LYS A 141 15.14 -4.94 8.48
C LYS A 141 15.89 -3.64 8.20
N PHE A 142 15.16 -2.59 7.88
CA PHE A 142 15.72 -1.27 7.56
C PHE A 142 15.26 -0.28 8.63
N TRP A 143 16.18 0.06 9.52
CA TRP A 143 15.95 0.99 10.63
C TRP A 143 15.55 2.38 10.14
N GLY A 144 14.80 3.12 10.97
CA GLY A 144 14.33 4.46 10.63
C GLY A 144 13.11 4.46 9.70
N HIS A 145 12.40 3.34 9.60
CA HIS A 145 11.19 3.17 8.81
C HIS A 145 10.14 2.38 9.62
N PRO A 146 8.84 2.52 9.32
CA PRO A 146 7.75 1.94 10.12
C PRO A 146 7.53 0.44 9.85
N VAL A 147 8.60 -0.35 9.91
CA VAL A 147 8.56 -1.82 9.80
C VAL A 147 8.16 -2.46 11.13
N SER A 148 7.68 -3.71 11.07
CA SER A 148 7.33 -4.47 12.29
C SER A 148 8.59 -4.97 12.99
N ASP A 149 8.62 -4.86 14.33
CA ASP A 149 9.66 -5.48 15.15
C ASP A 149 9.48 -7.00 15.24
N VAL A 150 8.25 -7.49 15.06
CA VAL A 150 7.88 -8.90 15.23
C VAL A 150 7.87 -9.65 13.90
N HIS A 151 7.43 -9.01 12.82
CA HIS A 151 7.21 -9.65 11.54
C HIS A 151 8.19 -9.18 10.45
N ALA A 152 8.46 -10.04 9.48
CA ALA A 152 9.20 -9.66 8.28
C ALA A 152 8.31 -8.83 7.36
N THR A 153 8.44 -7.51 7.41
CA THR A 153 7.61 -6.58 6.63
C THR A 153 8.00 -6.58 5.15
N LEU A 154 7.03 -6.86 4.26
CA LEU A 154 7.19 -6.65 2.81
C LEU A 154 7.20 -5.15 2.51
N GLY A 155 6.26 -4.41 3.09
CA GLY A 155 6.16 -2.96 2.99
C GLY A 155 5.07 -2.40 3.88
N TRP A 156 4.85 -1.10 3.82
CA TRP A 156 3.89 -0.41 4.68
C TRP A 156 3.10 0.66 3.93
N VAL A 157 1.96 1.00 4.52
CA VAL A 157 1.12 2.13 4.12
C VAL A 157 0.88 3.03 5.34
N ARG A 158 1.18 4.32 5.21
CA ARG A 158 0.90 5.33 6.25
C ARG A 158 -0.43 6.01 5.95
N LEU A 159 -1.29 6.07 6.96
CA LEU A 159 -2.62 6.67 6.87
C LEU A 159 -2.69 7.89 7.81
N ASP A 160 -3.19 9.02 7.31
CA ASP A 160 -3.57 10.21 8.09
C ASP A 160 -5.06 10.47 7.91
N PHE A 161 -5.78 10.62 9.01
CA PHE A 161 -7.22 10.90 8.99
C PHE A 161 -7.65 11.62 10.26
N ASP A 162 -8.88 12.10 10.25
CA ASP A 162 -9.57 12.63 11.42
C ASP A 162 -10.87 11.86 11.56
N LEU A 163 -11.14 11.29 12.74
CA LEU A 163 -12.34 10.48 12.99
C LEU A 163 -13.64 11.28 12.80
N GLY A 164 -13.59 12.62 12.91
CA GLY A 164 -14.71 13.51 12.66
C GLY A 164 -14.97 13.80 11.18
N THR A 165 -14.16 13.28 10.25
CA THR A 165 -14.32 13.52 8.81
C THR A 165 -14.43 12.21 8.04
N ASP A 166 -15.17 12.17 6.94
CA ASP A 166 -15.25 10.99 6.07
C ASP A 166 -14.10 10.95 5.04
N SER A 167 -12.90 11.39 5.43
CA SER A 167 -11.74 11.49 4.54
C SER A 167 -10.45 10.97 5.16
N ILE A 168 -9.72 10.19 4.39
CA ILE A 168 -8.44 9.60 4.78
C ILE A 168 -7.40 9.83 3.69
N LEU A 169 -6.19 10.17 4.10
CA LEU A 169 -5.02 10.30 3.23
C LEU A 169 -4.14 9.06 3.40
N ILE A 170 -3.99 8.30 2.32
CA ILE A 170 -2.86 7.40 2.13
C ILE A 170 -1.63 8.28 1.86
N GLU A 171 -0.90 8.51 2.93
CA GLU A 171 0.20 9.45 2.95
C GLU A 171 1.43 8.90 2.23
N GLU A 172 1.73 7.62 2.43
CA GLU A 172 2.89 6.97 1.80
C GLU A 172 2.64 5.47 1.61
N ILE A 173 3.16 4.94 0.50
CA ILE A 173 3.30 3.50 0.24
C ILE A 173 4.76 3.23 -0.09
N GLN A 174 5.39 2.30 0.63
CA GLN A 174 6.80 1.97 0.41
C GLN A 174 7.15 0.52 0.79
N SER A 175 8.20 -0.01 0.14
CA SER A 175 8.82 -1.27 0.46
C SER A 175 10.34 -1.13 0.40
N ASP A 176 10.99 -1.15 1.57
CA ASP A 176 12.45 -1.19 1.60
C ASP A 176 13.00 -2.56 1.24
N LEU A 177 12.30 -3.63 1.60
CA LEU A 177 12.73 -4.99 1.27
C LEU A 177 12.88 -5.14 -0.25
N VAL A 178 11.87 -4.76 -1.02
CA VAL A 178 11.91 -4.81 -2.49
C VAL A 178 12.99 -3.88 -3.05
N ARG A 179 13.16 -2.69 -2.47
CA ARG A 179 14.14 -1.69 -2.95
C ARG A 179 15.60 -2.07 -2.68
N GLN A 180 15.87 -2.69 -1.54
CA GLN A 180 17.21 -2.85 -1.01
C GLN A 180 17.73 -4.28 -1.18
N LEU A 181 16.89 -5.30 -1.12
CA LEU A 181 17.33 -6.70 -1.20
C LEU A 181 18.07 -7.01 -2.52
N PRO A 182 17.63 -6.52 -3.70
CA PRO A 182 18.41 -6.65 -4.94
C PRO A 182 19.74 -5.88 -4.91
N LYS A 183 19.78 -4.69 -4.31
CA LYS A 183 21.00 -3.88 -4.18
C LYS A 183 22.04 -4.54 -3.27
N MET A 184 21.58 -5.14 -2.18
CA MET A 184 22.43 -5.95 -1.30
C MET A 184 23.07 -7.09 -2.09
N MET A 185 22.32 -7.75 -2.98
CA MET A 185 22.89 -8.79 -3.84
C MET A 185 23.96 -8.30 -4.81
N GLN A 186 23.75 -7.15 -5.44
CA GLN A 186 24.74 -6.59 -6.37
C GLN A 186 26.06 -6.25 -5.66
N ARG A 187 26.01 -5.89 -4.38
CA ARG A 187 27.19 -5.57 -3.56
C ARG A 187 27.93 -6.79 -3.02
N MET A 188 27.28 -7.96 -2.95
CA MET A 188 27.93 -9.19 -2.51
C MET A 188 28.85 -9.73 -3.62
N LYS A 189 30.17 -9.47 -3.50
CA LYS A 189 31.18 -10.05 -4.38
C LYS A 189 31.10 -11.59 -4.34
N PRO A 190 31.20 -12.30 -5.47
CA PRO A 190 31.36 -13.75 -5.45
C PRO A 190 32.65 -14.08 -4.69
N ARG A 191 32.54 -14.78 -3.55
CA ARG A 191 33.69 -15.36 -2.86
C ARG A 191 34.07 -16.67 -3.57
N ASN A 192 35.37 -16.88 -3.70
CA ASN A 192 36.15 -17.98 -4.28
C ASN A 192 35.39 -19.25 -4.76
N PRO A 193 35.69 -19.81 -5.95
CA PRO A 193 35.02 -20.98 -6.53
C PRO A 193 35.26 -22.33 -5.80
N LYS A 194 35.99 -22.36 -4.68
CA LYS A 194 36.45 -23.59 -4.01
C LYS A 194 35.75 -23.93 -2.68
N GLY A 195 34.46 -23.64 -2.55
CA GLY A 195 33.64 -24.24 -1.49
C GLY A 195 33.17 -23.26 -0.43
N ASP A 196 31.99 -22.71 -0.66
CA ASP A 196 30.83 -22.95 0.19
C ASP A 196 29.60 -22.59 -0.66
N GLU A 197 28.45 -23.22 -0.46
CA GLU A 197 27.18 -22.67 -0.96
C GLU A 197 26.93 -21.36 -0.21
N THR A 198 27.57 -20.29 -0.67
CA THR A 198 27.64 -19.03 0.07
C THR A 198 26.24 -18.47 0.31
N VAL A 199 26.07 -17.78 1.44
CA VAL A 199 24.92 -16.90 1.76
C VAL A 199 24.46 -16.10 0.53
N SER A 200 25.39 -15.62 -0.30
CA SER A 200 25.11 -14.90 -1.54
C SER A 200 24.37 -15.74 -2.59
N ASN A 201 24.77 -17.00 -2.80
CA ASN A 201 24.08 -17.92 -3.71
C ASN A 201 22.69 -18.28 -3.19
N GLY A 202 22.56 -18.48 -1.88
CA GLY A 202 21.29 -18.68 -1.20
C GLY A 202 20.29 -17.56 -1.47
N ILE A 203 20.69 -16.31 -1.21
CA ILE A 203 19.86 -15.13 -1.44
C ILE A 203 19.48 -15.01 -2.93
N ARG A 204 20.40 -15.28 -3.86
CA ARG A 204 20.12 -15.28 -5.31
C ARG A 204 19.07 -16.31 -5.71
N LYS A 205 19.18 -17.54 -5.20
CA LYS A 205 18.20 -18.61 -5.47
C LYS A 205 16.83 -18.21 -4.90
N PHE A 206 16.78 -17.75 -3.65
CA PHE A 206 15.55 -17.27 -3.01
C PHE A 206 14.88 -16.14 -3.79
N LEU A 207 15.63 -15.10 -4.16
CA LEU A 207 15.07 -13.96 -4.88
C LEU A 207 14.41 -14.36 -6.20
N ARG A 208 15.10 -15.18 -6.98
CA ARG A 208 14.65 -15.59 -8.31
C ARG A 208 13.51 -16.60 -8.28
N ARG A 209 13.50 -17.51 -7.30
CA ARG A 209 12.53 -18.63 -7.27
C ARG A 209 11.30 -18.33 -6.43
N GLU A 210 11.48 -17.65 -5.31
CA GLU A 210 10.45 -17.54 -4.27
C GLU A 210 9.94 -16.09 -4.11
N PHE A 211 10.84 -15.11 -4.22
CA PHE A 211 10.50 -13.70 -3.95
C PHE A 211 10.02 -12.93 -5.19
N GLU A 212 10.28 -13.42 -6.40
CA GLU A 212 9.92 -12.73 -7.64
C GLU A 212 8.43 -12.35 -7.75
N PRO A 213 7.46 -13.21 -7.35
CA PRO A 213 6.04 -12.81 -7.32
C PRO A 213 5.79 -11.60 -6.39
N TYR A 214 6.41 -11.59 -5.20
CA TYR A 214 6.30 -10.50 -4.25
C TYR A 214 6.93 -9.22 -4.80
N ASN A 215 8.11 -9.33 -5.41
CA ASN A 215 8.81 -8.22 -6.06
C ASN A 215 7.99 -7.58 -7.19
N ARG A 216 7.22 -8.38 -7.95
CA ARG A 216 6.38 -7.89 -9.04
C ARG A 216 5.10 -7.20 -8.56
N MET A 217 4.50 -7.72 -7.49
CA MET A 217 3.14 -7.38 -7.11
C MET A 217 3.03 -6.55 -5.82
N TRP A 218 4.14 -6.26 -5.13
CA TRP A 218 4.10 -5.62 -3.81
C TRP A 218 3.29 -4.32 -3.78
N SER A 219 3.48 -3.41 -4.75
CA SER A 219 2.88 -2.08 -4.70
C SER A 219 1.37 -2.14 -4.87
N GLU A 220 0.92 -3.02 -5.74
CA GLU A 220 -0.49 -3.35 -5.93
C GLU A 220 -1.07 -4.03 -4.69
N ALA A 221 -0.37 -5.02 -4.13
CA ALA A 221 -0.79 -5.70 -2.91
C ALA A 221 -0.91 -4.74 -1.72
N LEU A 222 0.04 -3.82 -1.53
CA LEU A 222 -0.01 -2.83 -0.44
C LEU A 222 -1.22 -1.90 -0.58
N LEU A 223 -1.45 -1.34 -1.77
CA LEU A 223 -2.59 -0.45 -1.98
C LEU A 223 -3.92 -1.20 -1.87
N ALA A 224 -4.00 -2.44 -2.38
CA ALA A 224 -5.18 -3.27 -2.24
C ALA A 224 -5.49 -3.58 -0.77
N CYS A 225 -4.47 -3.97 0.01
CA CYS A 225 -4.60 -4.21 1.44
C CYS A 225 -5.07 -2.95 2.18
N ALA A 226 -4.48 -1.79 1.86
CA ALA A 226 -4.87 -0.52 2.46
C ALA A 226 -6.33 -0.16 2.13
N LEU A 227 -6.77 -0.26 0.88
CA LEU A 227 -8.15 0.08 0.51
C LEU A 227 -9.16 -0.87 1.14
N GLN A 228 -8.84 -2.17 1.20
CA GLN A 228 -9.69 -3.14 1.88
C GLN A 228 -9.76 -2.86 3.39
N PHE A 229 -8.63 -2.54 4.02
CA PHE A 229 -8.58 -2.17 5.44
C PHE A 229 -9.39 -0.89 5.71
N ILE A 230 -9.21 0.15 4.90
CA ILE A 230 -9.95 1.40 5.01
C ILE A 230 -11.46 1.15 4.85
N ASP A 231 -11.86 0.30 3.91
CA ASP A 231 -13.27 -0.08 3.72
C ASP A 231 -13.85 -0.82 4.92
N GLN A 232 -13.25 -1.96 5.25
CA GLN A 232 -13.87 -2.98 6.08
C GLN A 232 -13.66 -2.74 7.57
N GLU A 233 -12.58 -2.04 7.93
CA GLU A 233 -12.17 -1.87 9.33
C GLU A 233 -12.30 -0.40 9.79
N LEU A 234 -12.14 0.58 8.88
CA LEU A 234 -12.22 2.01 9.23
C LEU A 234 -13.50 2.72 8.74
N GLY A 235 -14.05 2.33 7.59
CA GLY A 235 -15.30 2.87 7.05
C GLY A 235 -15.23 4.21 6.31
N PHE A 236 -14.04 4.74 5.98
CA PHE A 236 -13.91 6.06 5.30
C PHE A 236 -14.21 6.00 3.80
N ARG A 237 -15.14 6.80 3.27
CA ARG A 237 -15.54 6.72 1.85
C ARG A 237 -14.66 7.50 0.88
N GLN A 238 -13.99 8.53 1.37
CA GLN A 238 -13.15 9.38 0.53
C GLN A 238 -11.67 9.13 0.83
N VAL A 239 -11.02 8.41 -0.08
CA VAL A 239 -9.61 8.05 0.04
C VAL A 239 -8.76 8.93 -0.87
N TYR A 240 -7.74 9.54 -0.28
CA TYR A 240 -6.84 10.45 -0.96
C TYR A 240 -5.43 9.84 -1.02
N MET A 241 -4.68 10.17 -2.07
CA MET A 241 -3.24 9.99 -2.13
C MET A 241 -2.58 11.28 -2.61
N HIS A 242 -1.36 11.53 -2.18
CA HIS A 242 -0.53 12.58 -2.77
C HIS A 242 -0.25 12.27 -4.25
N THR A 243 -0.24 13.31 -5.11
CA THR A 243 0.56 13.23 -6.33
C THR A 243 2.05 13.19 -5.96
N TRP A 244 2.90 12.68 -6.85
CA TRP A 244 4.34 12.63 -6.55
C TRP A 244 4.89 14.03 -6.25
N GLU A 245 4.52 15.00 -7.08
CA GLU A 245 4.95 16.39 -6.98
C GLU A 245 4.49 17.00 -5.66
N SER A 246 3.20 16.89 -5.33
CA SER A 246 2.65 17.50 -4.10
C SER A 246 3.19 16.82 -2.85
N GLY A 247 3.33 15.48 -2.85
CA GLY A 247 3.87 14.74 -1.72
C GLY A 247 5.32 15.13 -1.42
N CYS A 248 6.18 15.22 -2.44
CA CYS A 248 7.57 15.65 -2.26
C CYS A 248 7.64 17.07 -1.67
N VAL A 249 6.87 17.99 -2.23
CA VAL A 249 6.90 19.40 -1.81
C VAL A 249 6.36 19.59 -0.40
N LEU A 250 5.17 19.05 -0.10
CA LEU A 250 4.52 19.20 1.21
C LEU A 250 5.31 18.56 2.35
N LYS A 251 6.01 17.46 2.07
CA LYS A 251 6.84 16.75 3.06
C LYS A 251 8.28 17.24 3.11
N GLY A 252 8.67 18.19 2.25
CA GLY A 252 10.04 18.70 2.16
C GLY A 252 11.05 17.64 1.68
N ILE A 253 10.61 16.71 0.84
CA ILE A 253 11.45 15.65 0.29
C ILE A 253 12.07 16.13 -1.03
N SER A 254 13.39 16.17 -1.08
CA SER A 254 14.11 16.44 -2.34
C SER A 254 13.85 15.33 -3.38
N GLN A 255 13.86 15.66 -4.67
CA GLN A 255 13.62 14.68 -5.74
C GLN A 255 14.57 13.47 -5.71
N ARG A 256 15.83 13.66 -5.26
CA ARG A 256 16.84 12.60 -5.11
C ARG A 256 16.47 11.55 -4.05
N HIS A 257 15.73 11.97 -3.04
CA HIS A 257 15.31 11.13 -1.91
C HIS A 257 13.81 10.80 -1.97
N GLY A 258 13.12 11.24 -3.03
CA GLY A 258 11.71 10.97 -3.24
C GLY A 258 11.43 9.50 -3.54
N PRO A 259 10.19 9.05 -3.31
CA PRO A 259 9.81 7.69 -3.67
C PRO A 259 9.75 7.53 -5.20
N PRO A 260 9.75 6.29 -5.72
CA PRO A 260 9.58 6.04 -7.15
C PRO A 260 8.33 6.74 -7.72
N ARG A 261 8.50 7.57 -8.76
CA ARG A 261 7.42 8.36 -9.36
C ARG A 261 6.25 7.52 -9.87
N SER A 262 6.52 6.30 -10.34
CA SER A 262 5.48 5.36 -10.82
C SER A 262 4.46 5.00 -9.75
N LEU A 263 4.85 4.91 -8.47
CA LEU A 263 3.94 4.61 -7.35
C LEU A 263 2.89 5.69 -7.12
N TYR A 264 3.17 6.93 -7.53
CA TYR A 264 2.27 8.07 -7.32
C TYR A 264 1.71 8.63 -8.63
N THR A 265 1.92 7.92 -9.75
CA THR A 265 1.42 8.33 -11.07
C THR A 265 0.68 7.22 -11.80
N GLN A 266 1.17 5.98 -11.76
CA GLN A 266 0.56 4.83 -12.44
C GLN A 266 -0.32 4.00 -11.51
N LEU A 267 0.17 3.74 -10.28
CA LEU A 267 -0.55 2.92 -9.31
C LEU A 267 -1.93 3.51 -8.95
N PRO A 268 -2.10 4.82 -8.64
CA PRO A 268 -3.43 5.36 -8.33
C PRO A 268 -4.40 5.24 -9.53
N LYS A 269 -3.93 5.51 -10.75
CA LYS A 269 -4.74 5.36 -11.97
C LYS A 269 -5.21 3.92 -12.17
N LYS A 270 -4.34 2.93 -11.90
CA LYS A 270 -4.68 1.51 -11.98
C LYS A 270 -5.87 1.16 -11.06
N PHE A 271 -5.94 1.81 -9.89
CA PHE A 271 -7.00 1.64 -8.90
C PHE A 271 -8.21 2.56 -9.12
N GLY A 272 -8.24 3.34 -10.21
CA GLY A 272 -9.38 4.20 -10.53
C GLY A 272 -9.41 5.54 -9.78
N PHE A 273 -8.29 5.95 -9.15
CA PHE A 273 -8.19 7.29 -8.59
C PHE A 273 -8.21 8.35 -9.69
N VAL A 274 -8.84 9.49 -9.39
CA VAL A 274 -8.95 10.66 -10.27
C VAL A 274 -8.17 11.83 -9.66
N LYS A 275 -7.46 12.62 -10.48
CA LYS A 275 -6.77 13.82 -9.99
C LYS A 275 -7.77 14.91 -9.63
N GLN A 276 -7.49 15.64 -8.55
CA GLN A 276 -8.23 16.83 -8.16
C GLN A 276 -7.35 17.81 -7.35
N ASP A 277 -7.91 18.98 -7.08
CA ASP A 277 -7.19 20.10 -6.46
C ASP A 277 -7.58 20.28 -4.99
N LYS A 278 -8.75 19.76 -4.63
CA LYS A 278 -9.26 19.79 -3.26
C LYS A 278 -8.48 18.79 -2.39
N PRO A 279 -7.89 19.22 -1.26
CA PRO A 279 -7.23 18.33 -0.31
C PRO A 279 -8.27 17.51 0.50
N PRO A 280 -7.84 16.50 1.26
CA PRO A 280 -8.67 15.88 2.29
C PRO A 280 -9.27 16.92 3.24
N VAL A 281 -10.48 16.67 3.74
CA VAL A 281 -11.24 17.64 4.54
C VAL A 281 -10.46 18.06 5.79
N HIS A 282 -9.88 17.09 6.50
CA HIS A 282 -9.07 17.33 7.70
C HIS A 282 -7.76 18.11 7.44
N LEU A 283 -7.40 18.36 6.18
CA LEU A 283 -6.24 19.14 5.78
C LEU A 283 -6.59 20.52 5.19
N TYR A 284 -7.87 20.81 4.95
CA TYR A 284 -8.31 22.00 4.19
C TYR A 284 -7.85 23.32 4.83
N ASN A 285 -8.08 23.48 6.14
CA ASN A 285 -7.71 24.67 6.91
C ASN A 285 -6.56 24.41 7.88
N HIS A 286 -5.75 23.38 7.63
CA HIS A 286 -4.67 23.05 8.54
C HIS A 286 -3.55 24.10 8.41
N HIS A 287 -3.37 24.94 9.43
CA HIS A 287 -2.46 26.09 9.42
C HIS A 287 -1.04 25.74 8.88
N GLN A 288 -0.48 24.60 9.26
CA GLN A 288 0.85 24.17 8.78
C GLN A 288 0.91 23.97 7.26
N LEU A 289 -0.19 23.56 6.63
CA LEU A 289 -0.25 23.37 5.19
C LEU A 289 -0.50 24.69 4.47
N LEU A 290 -1.31 25.58 5.05
CA LEU A 290 -1.52 26.93 4.51
C LEU A 290 -0.20 27.71 4.51
N ASN A 291 0.47 27.80 5.66
CA ASN A 291 1.77 28.46 5.77
C ASN A 291 2.80 27.85 4.80
N ARG A 292 2.80 26.52 4.65
CA ARG A 292 3.76 25.85 3.77
C ARG A 292 3.47 26.12 2.29
N ARG A 293 2.21 26.23 1.89
CA ARG A 293 1.83 26.59 0.51
C ARG A 293 2.24 28.03 0.20
N GLU A 294 2.05 28.94 1.16
CA GLU A 294 2.51 30.33 1.06
C GLU A 294 4.04 30.42 0.96
N GLU A 295 4.76 29.79 1.91
CA GLU A 295 6.24 29.75 1.93
C GLU A 295 6.84 29.24 0.62
N LEU A 296 6.23 28.20 0.03
CA LEU A 296 6.73 27.54 -1.16
C LEU A 296 6.09 28.05 -2.45
N GLN A 297 5.24 29.08 -2.38
CA GLN A 297 4.51 29.65 -3.51
C GLN A 297 3.79 28.58 -4.35
N ILE A 298 3.24 27.56 -3.68
CA ILE A 298 2.51 26.47 -4.35
C ILE A 298 1.11 26.98 -4.63
N SER A 299 0.84 27.34 -5.88
CA SER A 299 -0.49 27.79 -6.28
C SER A 299 -1.55 26.72 -6.05
N GLU A 300 -1.27 25.44 -6.35
CA GLU A 300 -2.22 24.34 -6.13
C GLU A 300 -1.54 22.98 -5.91
N ALA A 301 -1.68 22.41 -4.71
CA ALA A 301 -1.33 21.01 -4.48
C ALA A 301 -2.39 20.09 -5.13
N LYS A 302 -1.93 19.11 -5.90
CA LYS A 302 -2.78 18.13 -6.60
C LYS A 302 -2.82 16.81 -5.84
N TRP A 303 -3.99 16.19 -5.82
CA TRP A 303 -4.30 14.97 -5.09
C TRP A 303 -4.90 13.94 -6.01
N TRP A 304 -4.71 12.67 -5.69
CA TRP A 304 -5.52 11.58 -6.22
C TRP A 304 -6.68 11.35 -5.26
N LYS A 305 -7.90 11.27 -5.77
CA LYS A 305 -9.11 10.90 -5.00
C LYS A 305 -9.70 9.62 -5.56
N LEU A 306 -10.04 8.72 -4.65
CA LEU A 306 -10.94 7.61 -4.88
C LEU A 306 -12.12 7.80 -3.95
N GLU A 307 -13.31 7.67 -4.51
CA GLU A 307 -14.56 7.86 -3.79
C GLU A 307 -15.46 6.67 -4.11
N TRP A 308 -16.05 6.10 -3.07
CA TRP A 308 -16.88 4.91 -3.14
C TRP A 308 -18.35 5.27 -3.12
#